data_AF-A0A524M355-F1
#
_entry.id   AF-A0A524M355-F1
#
_cell.length_a   1.000
_cell.length_b   1.000
_cell.length_c   1.000
_cell.angle_alpha   90.00
_cell.angle_beta   90.00
_cell.angle_gamma   90.00
#
_symmetry.space_group_name_H-M   'P 1'
#
loop_
_entity.id
_entity.type
_entity.pdbx_description
1 polymer ?
#
loop_
_entity_poly.entity_id
_entity_poly.type
_entity_poly.pdbx_seq_one_letter_code
_entity_poly.pdbx_strand_id
1 'polypeptide(L)'
;MKEIFHELIELSRTATRCAPWVRQAGMTGYCRELKGEVDEVLQAIENDDIENLKEELGDLFLDLGRLCALAEEMGHFDMDDILAGVVEKVKRRQPFLVENRSVTIEEALEYWNSAKALEKSRSAGTDGSAGTE
;
A
#
# COMPACT_ATOMS: atom_id res chain seq x y z
N MET A 1 -0.86 16.77 -9.12
CA MET A 1 -0.70 15.47 -8.41
C MET A 1 -2.04 14.79 -8.16
N LYS A 2 -3.06 15.47 -7.59
CA LYS A 2 -4.40 14.86 -7.40
C LYS A 2 -5.01 14.34 -8.71
N GLU A 3 -4.91 15.08 -9.81
CA GLU A 3 -5.52 14.71 -11.10
C GLU A 3 -4.88 13.45 -11.72
N ILE A 4 -3.55 13.38 -11.82
CA ILE A 4 -2.84 12.24 -12.43
C ILE A 4 -3.02 10.95 -11.63
N PHE A 5 -2.97 11.03 -10.29
CA PHE A 5 -3.19 9.84 -9.47
C PHE A 5 -4.62 9.32 -9.63
N HIS A 6 -5.62 10.22 -9.63
CA HIS A 6 -7.01 9.84 -9.89
C HIS A 6 -7.18 9.21 -11.28
N GLU A 7 -6.54 9.78 -12.30
CA GLU A 7 -6.54 9.23 -13.65
C GLU A 7 -5.96 7.81 -13.70
N LEU A 8 -4.84 7.55 -13.01
CA LEU A 8 -4.27 6.21 -12.91
C LEU A 8 -5.26 5.22 -12.27
N ILE A 9 -5.96 5.61 -11.20
CA ILE A 9 -6.97 4.75 -10.56
C ILE A 9 -8.15 4.48 -11.51
N GLU A 10 -8.65 5.49 -12.22
CA GLU A 10 -9.73 5.31 -13.19
C GLU A 10 -9.32 4.43 -14.39
N LEU A 11 -8.09 4.58 -14.87
CA LEU A 11 -7.51 3.70 -15.88
C LEU A 11 -7.35 2.27 -15.31
N SER A 12 -7.00 2.14 -14.03
CA SER A 12 -6.93 0.87 -13.28
C SER A 12 -8.26 0.13 -13.31
N ARG A 13 -9.33 0.80 -12.89
CA ARG A 13 -10.72 0.33 -12.96
C ARG A 13 -11.16 0.01 -14.38
N THR A 14 -10.76 0.82 -15.35
CA THR A 14 -11.14 0.62 -16.75
C THR A 14 -10.50 -0.64 -17.32
N ALA A 15 -9.24 -0.91 -17.02
CA ALA A 15 -8.57 -2.09 -17.56
C ALA A 15 -9.12 -3.40 -17.00
N THR A 16 -9.66 -3.43 -15.77
CA THR A 16 -10.35 -4.65 -15.32
C THR A 16 -11.54 -4.98 -16.22
N ARG A 17 -12.15 -3.98 -16.88
CA ARG A 17 -13.27 -4.18 -17.82
C ARG A 17 -12.83 -4.45 -19.25
N CYS A 18 -11.78 -3.79 -19.74
CA CYS A 18 -11.44 -3.80 -21.18
C CYS A 18 -10.09 -4.45 -21.54
N ALA A 19 -9.18 -4.67 -20.59
CA ALA A 19 -7.89 -5.27 -20.86
C ALA A 19 -7.94 -6.79 -20.59
N PRO A 20 -7.76 -7.64 -21.61
CA PRO A 20 -7.97 -9.08 -21.48
C PRO A 20 -6.96 -9.74 -20.52
N TRP A 21 -5.73 -9.22 -20.46
CA TRP A 21 -4.67 -9.76 -19.59
C TRP A 21 -4.90 -9.46 -18.11
N VAL A 22 -5.60 -8.38 -17.74
CA VAL A 22 -5.82 -8.01 -16.33
C VAL A 22 -6.65 -9.09 -15.63
N ARG A 23 -7.77 -9.51 -16.24
CA ARG A 23 -8.60 -10.59 -15.71
C ARG A 23 -7.90 -11.94 -15.75
N GLN A 24 -7.10 -12.18 -16.80
CA GLN A 24 -6.38 -13.43 -16.97
C GLN A 24 -5.30 -13.62 -15.90
N ALA A 25 -4.55 -12.56 -15.56
CA ALA A 25 -3.56 -12.58 -14.50
C ALA A 25 -4.22 -12.76 -13.12
N GLY A 26 -5.30 -12.02 -12.86
CA GLY A 26 -5.98 -12.01 -11.57
C GLY A 26 -5.07 -11.51 -10.42
N MET A 27 -5.57 -11.54 -9.19
CA MET A 27 -4.83 -11.02 -8.03
C MET A 27 -3.49 -11.75 -7.81
N THR A 28 -3.47 -13.07 -7.96
CA THR A 28 -2.25 -13.88 -7.77
C THR A 28 -1.20 -13.63 -8.84
N GLY A 29 -1.62 -13.33 -10.07
CA GLY A 29 -0.73 -12.89 -11.15
C GLY A 29 -0.07 -11.56 -10.81
N TYR A 30 -0.86 -10.54 -10.47
CA TYR A 30 -0.31 -9.22 -10.11
C TYR A 30 0.54 -9.24 -8.84
N CYS A 31 0.28 -10.12 -7.87
CA CYS A 31 1.21 -10.31 -6.75
C CYS A 31 2.59 -10.84 -7.19
N ARG A 32 2.67 -11.58 -8.30
CA ARG A 32 3.94 -12.06 -8.86
C ARG A 32 4.66 -10.95 -9.61
N GLU A 33 3.93 -10.19 -10.44
CA GLU A 33 4.51 -9.06 -11.17
C GLU A 33 5.06 -8.03 -10.19
N LEU A 34 4.29 -7.63 -9.16
CA LEU A 34 4.76 -6.76 -8.07
C LEU A 34 6.07 -7.22 -7.41
N LYS A 35 6.31 -8.53 -7.33
CA LYS A 35 7.58 -9.03 -6.80
C LYS A 35 8.72 -8.74 -7.77
N GLY A 36 8.50 -8.95 -9.07
CA GLY A 36 9.45 -8.58 -10.13
C GLY A 36 9.79 -7.10 -10.09
N GLU A 37 8.78 -6.24 -10.04
CA GLU A 37 8.95 -4.78 -9.97
C GLU A 37 9.78 -4.34 -8.76
N VAL A 38 9.58 -4.99 -7.60
CA VAL A 38 10.42 -4.73 -6.42
C VAL A 38 11.86 -5.16 -6.65
N ASP A 39 12.10 -6.32 -7.26
CA ASP A 39 13.44 -6.81 -7.58
C ASP A 39 14.14 -5.87 -8.60
N GLU A 40 13.41 -5.31 -9.56
CA GLU A 40 13.91 -4.34 -10.56
C GLU A 40 14.20 -2.96 -9.94
N VAL A 41 13.34 -2.46 -9.05
CA VAL A 41 13.62 -1.27 -8.23
C VAL A 41 14.93 -1.44 -7.43
N LEU A 42 15.13 -2.61 -6.81
CA LEU A 42 16.36 -2.90 -6.07
C LEU A 42 17.57 -2.88 -7.01
N GLN A 43 17.47 -3.52 -8.17
CA GLN A 43 18.54 -3.54 -9.17
C GLN A 43 18.88 -2.13 -9.69
N ALA A 44 17.88 -1.27 -9.92
CA ALA A 44 18.10 0.11 -10.35
C ALA A 44 18.87 0.92 -9.30
N ILE A 45 18.54 0.74 -8.01
CA ILE A 45 19.27 1.36 -6.90
C ILE A 45 20.71 0.83 -6.83
N GLU A 46 20.92 -0.48 -6.93
CA GLU A 46 22.24 -1.10 -6.89
C GLU A 46 23.17 -0.62 -8.01
N ASN A 47 22.59 -0.26 -9.16
CA ASN A 47 23.33 0.23 -10.32
C ASN A 47 23.46 1.76 -10.38
N ASP A 48 22.97 2.50 -9.37
CA ASP A 48 22.85 3.97 -9.39
C ASP A 48 22.12 4.50 -10.65
N ASP A 49 21.19 3.72 -11.20
CA ASP A 49 20.44 4.05 -12.41
C ASP A 49 19.11 4.76 -12.07
N ILE A 50 19.20 6.09 -11.97
CA ILE A 50 18.06 6.94 -11.58
C ILE A 50 16.95 6.99 -12.62
N GLU A 51 17.27 6.86 -13.92
CA GLU A 51 16.24 6.85 -14.96
C GLU A 51 15.48 5.53 -14.92
N ASN A 52 16.19 4.40 -14.79
CA ASN A 52 15.54 3.10 -14.63
C ASN A 52 14.73 3.06 -13.34
N LEU A 53 15.25 3.57 -12.21
CA LEU A 53 14.53 3.62 -10.94
C LEU A 53 13.16 4.32 -11.08
N LYS A 54 13.09 5.39 -11.87
CA LYS A 54 11.84 6.10 -12.11
C LYS A 54 10.84 5.27 -12.92
N GLU A 55 11.32 4.49 -13.89
CA GLU A 55 10.52 3.55 -14.69
C GLU A 55 9.95 2.44 -13.81
N GLU A 56 10.79 1.74 -13.05
CA GLU A 56 10.37 0.61 -12.21
C GLU A 56 9.44 1.04 -11.06
N LEU A 57 9.64 2.23 -10.50
CA LEU A 57 8.67 2.78 -9.54
C LEU A 57 7.31 3.05 -10.19
N GLY A 58 7.29 3.42 -11.48
CA GLY A 58 6.09 3.57 -12.27
C GLY A 58 5.36 2.24 -12.48
N ASP A 59 6.10 1.20 -12.84
CA ASP A 59 5.54 -0.14 -13.07
C ASP A 59 5.05 -0.78 -11.76
N LEU A 60 5.76 -0.56 -10.65
CA LEU A 60 5.26 -0.89 -9.31
C LEU A 60 3.90 -0.23 -8.99
N PHE A 61 3.72 1.06 -9.34
CA PHE A 61 2.44 1.73 -9.16
C PHE A 61 1.36 1.22 -10.11
N LEU A 62 1.73 0.89 -11.35
CA LEU A 62 0.82 0.34 -12.36
C LEU A 62 0.23 -0.98 -11.86
N ASP A 63 1.07 -1.92 -11.45
CA ASP A 63 0.65 -3.24 -11.00
C ASP A 63 -0.08 -3.22 -9.68
N LEU A 64 0.34 -2.36 -8.74
CA LEU A 64 -0.40 -2.13 -7.50
C LEU A 64 -1.80 -1.58 -7.82
N GLY A 65 -1.90 -0.64 -8.76
CA GLY A 65 -3.17 -0.10 -9.23
C GLY A 65 -4.09 -1.18 -9.81
N ARG A 66 -3.55 -2.11 -10.63
CA ARG A 66 -4.33 -3.23 -11.18
C ARG A 66 -4.80 -4.19 -10.10
N LEU A 67 -3.93 -4.52 -9.14
CA LEU A 67 -4.28 -5.37 -8.01
C LEU A 67 -5.40 -4.75 -7.17
N CYS A 68 -5.31 -3.46 -6.85
CA CYS A 68 -6.34 -2.73 -6.12
C CYS A 68 -7.66 -2.68 -6.88
N ALA A 69 -7.63 -2.41 -8.19
CA ALA A 69 -8.84 -2.36 -9.01
C ALA A 69 -9.53 -3.73 -9.13
N LEU A 70 -8.76 -4.82 -9.16
CA LEU A 70 -9.32 -6.18 -9.11
C LEU A 70 -9.99 -6.47 -7.76
N ALA A 71 -9.37 -6.07 -6.64
CA ALA A 71 -9.96 -6.22 -5.32
C ALA A 71 -11.27 -5.41 -5.17
N GLU A 72 -11.30 -4.21 -5.75
CA GLU A 72 -12.48 -3.35 -5.80
C GLU A 72 -13.59 -3.99 -6.64
N GLU A 73 -13.27 -4.52 -7.83
CA GLU A 73 -14.23 -5.23 -8.68
C GLU A 73 -14.86 -6.44 -7.96
N MET A 74 -14.09 -7.13 -7.12
CA MET A 74 -14.55 -8.26 -6.32
C MET A 74 -15.34 -7.85 -5.07
N GLY A 75 -15.50 -6.55 -4.81
CA GLY A 75 -16.25 -6.02 -3.67
C GLY A 75 -15.53 -6.16 -2.33
N HIS A 76 -14.19 -6.22 -2.32
CA HIS A 76 -13.41 -6.35 -1.08
C HIS A 76 -13.12 -5.02 -0.41
N PHE A 77 -12.41 -4.13 -1.10
CA PHE A 77 -12.03 -2.78 -0.65
C PHE A 77 -11.60 -1.96 -1.87
N ASP A 78 -11.59 -0.64 -1.74
CA ASP A 78 -11.08 0.26 -2.76
C ASP A 78 -9.75 0.93 -2.35
N MET A 79 -9.25 1.83 -3.21
CA MET A 79 -8.02 2.59 -2.94
C MET A 79 -8.17 3.55 -1.75
N ASP A 80 -9.35 4.12 -1.53
CA ASP A 80 -9.59 5.05 -0.43
C ASP A 80 -9.55 4.33 0.92
N ASP A 81 -10.10 3.12 1.00
CA ASP A 81 -10.01 2.24 2.18
C ASP A 81 -8.54 1.97 2.57
N ILE A 82 -7.71 1.64 1.58
CA ILE A 82 -6.27 1.37 1.78
C ILE A 82 -5.57 2.62 2.29
N LEU A 83 -5.74 3.75 1.59
CA LEU A 83 -5.06 5.00 1.90
C LEU A 83 -5.52 5.57 3.26
N ALA A 84 -6.81 5.49 3.58
CA ALA A 84 -7.32 5.88 4.89
C ALA A 84 -6.66 5.05 6.01
N GLY A 85 -6.55 3.73 5.81
CA GLY A 85 -5.86 2.84 6.75
C GLY A 85 -4.38 3.19 6.92
N VAL A 86 -3.68 3.58 5.86
CA VAL A 86 -2.29 4.05 5.90
C VAL A 86 -2.18 5.38 6.63
N VAL A 87 -3.01 6.36 6.30
CA VAL A 87 -3.01 7.69 6.93
C VAL A 87 -3.21 7.58 8.43
N GLU A 88 -4.22 6.84 8.89
CA GLU A 88 -4.49 6.66 10.32
C GLU A 88 -3.36 5.90 11.04
N LYS A 89 -2.71 4.95 10.35
CA LYS A 89 -1.54 4.24 10.88
C LYS A 89 -0.34 5.18 11.03
N VAL A 90 -0.08 6.06 10.05
CA VAL A 90 1.00 7.04 10.10
C VAL A 90 0.76 8.06 11.22
N LYS A 91 -0.43 8.66 11.29
CA LYS A 91 -0.79 9.61 12.36
C LYS A 91 -0.60 9.00 13.76
N ARG A 92 -0.96 7.73 13.93
CA ARG A 92 -0.79 7.02 15.22
C ARG A 92 0.68 6.75 15.56
N ARG A 93 1.49 6.31 14.59
CA ARG A 93 2.89 5.90 14.83
C ARG A 93 3.87 7.06 14.82
N GLN A 94 3.52 8.15 14.16
CA GLN A 94 4.37 9.31 13.93
C GLN A 94 3.58 10.61 14.16
N PRO A 95 3.05 10.86 15.38
CA PRO A 95 2.19 12.02 15.67
C PRO A 95 2.89 13.36 15.40
N PHE A 96 4.22 13.40 15.54
CA PHE A 96 5.04 14.56 15.23
C PHE A 96 4.92 15.04 13.76
N LEU A 97 4.51 14.18 12.82
CA LEU A 97 4.22 14.59 11.44
C LEU A 97 2.97 15.47 11.36
N VAL A 98 1.95 15.20 12.19
CA VAL A 98 0.73 16.01 12.28
C VAL A 98 1.01 17.34 12.98
N GLU A 99 1.87 17.30 13.99
CA GLU A 99 2.35 18.48 14.71
C GLU A 99 3.30 19.35 13.87
N ASN A 100 3.75 18.86 12.71
CA ASN A 100 4.79 19.45 11.88
C ASN A 100 6.06 19.78 12.68
N ARG A 101 6.50 18.82 13.50
CA ARG A 101 7.62 18.97 14.43
C ARG A 101 8.74 17.98 14.08
N SER A 102 9.97 18.48 14.04
CA SER A 102 11.16 17.64 13.96
C SER A 102 11.46 17.02 15.32
N VAL A 103 11.88 15.76 15.33
CA VAL A 103 12.18 14.96 16.52
C VAL A 103 13.51 14.25 16.35
N THR A 104 14.12 13.81 17.45
CA THR A 104 15.30 12.94 17.36
C THR A 104 14.91 11.51 16.96
N ILE A 105 15.90 10.70 16.59
CA ILE A 105 15.67 9.29 16.27
C ILE A 105 15.14 8.54 17.49
N GLU A 106 15.65 8.86 18.69
CA GLU A 106 15.22 8.28 19.95
C GLU A 106 13.73 8.56 20.20
N GLU A 107 13.32 9.83 20.10
CA GLU A 107 11.91 10.23 20.23
C GLU A 107 11.01 9.55 19.17
N ALA A 108 11.46 9.48 17.91
CA ALA A 108 10.71 8.81 16.84
C ALA A 108 10.50 7.31 17.12
N LEU A 109 11.53 6.64 17.65
CA LEU A 109 11.45 5.22 18.02
C LEU A 109 10.54 4.99 19.22
N GLU A 110 10.53 5.90 20.20
CA GLU A 110 9.59 5.85 21.32
C GLU A 110 8.14 5.90 20.84
N TYR A 111 7.78 6.88 19.99
CA TYR A 111 6.44 6.96 19.40
C TYR A 111 6.06 5.68 18.64
N TRP A 112 6.98 5.17 17.81
CA TRP A 112 6.73 3.97 17.01
C TRP A 112 6.47 2.74 17.88
N ASN A 113 7.31 2.51 18.89
CA ASN A 113 7.22 1.35 19.77
C ASN A 113 5.97 1.39 20.65
N SER A 114 5.63 2.55 21.22
CA SER A 114 4.41 2.74 22.00
C SER A 114 3.16 2.48 21.16
N ALA A 115 3.12 3.00 19.92
CA ALA A 115 2.01 2.75 19.00
C ALA A 115 1.87 1.26 18.63
N LYS A 116 2.99 0.57 18.38
CA LYS A 116 3.00 -0.88 18.10
C LYS A 116 2.51 -1.72 19.26
N ALA A 117 2.83 -1.35 20.51
CA ALA A 117 2.37 -2.07 21.69
C ALA A 117 0.84 -2.00 21.84
N LEU A 118 0.24 -0.82 21.60
CA LEU A 118 -1.21 -0.62 21.64
C LEU A 118 -1.95 -1.35 20.49
N GLU A 119 -1.32 -1.52 19.33
CA GLU A 119 -1.90 -2.30 18.24
C GLU A 119 -2.01 -3.80 18.60
N LYS A 120 -0.96 -4.36 19.21
CA LYS A 120 -0.94 -5.77 19.62
C LYS A 120 -1.98 -6.08 20.70
N SER A 121 -2.23 -5.16 21.63
CA SER A 121 -3.25 -5.35 22.66
C SER A 121 -4.68 -5.31 22.11
N ARG A 122 -4.93 -4.49 21.08
CA ARG A 122 -6.24 -4.44 20.40
C ARG A 122 -6.53 -5.69 19.57
N SER A 123 -5.53 -6.24 18.86
CA SER A 123 -5.73 -7.48 18.10
C SER A 123 -5.90 -8.71 18.99
N ALA A 124 -5.27 -8.73 20.18
CA ALA A 124 -5.43 -9.82 21.14
C ALA A 124 -6.82 -9.82 21.84
N GLY A 125 -7.54 -8.71 21.82
CA GLY A 125 -8.88 -8.58 22.44
C GLY A 125 -10.04 -9.06 21.56
N THR A 126 -9.81 -9.33 20.27
CA THR A 126 -10.86 -9.72 19.31
C THR A 126 -10.95 -11.21 19.03
N ASP A 127 -10.03 -12.03 19.56
CA ASP A 127 -10.04 -13.51 19.43
C ASP A 127 -10.77 -14.22 20.59
N GLY A 128 -11.55 -13.49 21.39
CA GLY A 128 -12.10 -13.97 22.68
C GLY A 128 -13.61 -14.08 22.83
N SER A 129 -14.42 -13.92 21.77
CA SER A 129 -15.90 -14.07 21.90
C SER A 129 -16.57 -14.62 20.64
N ALA A 130 -16.41 -15.91 20.38
CA ALA A 130 -17.35 -16.70 19.58
C ALA A 130 -17.37 -18.13 20.12
N GLY A 131 -18.04 -18.30 21.26
CA GLY A 131 -18.24 -19.58 21.92
C GLY A 131 -19.34 -19.44 22.96
N THR A 132 -20.59 -19.61 22.51
CA THR A 132 -21.87 -19.82 23.24
C THR A 132 -22.96 -19.54 22.19
N GLU A 133 -23.84 -20.43 21.75
CA GLU A 133 -24.34 -21.73 22.22
C GLU A 133 -24.66 -22.63 21.02
#